data_AF-A0A7Y7TBZ6-F1
#
_entry.id   AF-A0A7Y7TBZ6-F1
#
_cell.length_a   1.000
_cell.length_b   1.000
_cell.length_c   1.000
_cell.angle_alpha   90.00
_cell.angle_beta   90.00
_cell.angle_gamma   90.00
#
_symmetry.space_group_name_H-M   'P 1'
#
loop_
_entity.id
_entity.type
_entity.pdbx_description
1 polymer ?
#
loop_
_entity_poly.entity_id
_entity_poly.type
_entity_poly.pdbx_seq_one_letter_code
_entity_poly.pdbx_strand_id
1 'polypeptide(L)'
;MKYLLLVLSVMLFGCAQTPPPTSMNTTDWQSFGEEMALKGKTKQTEASLAEAASSPSIDADLYAAYGQGYEVGKTQYCSQNPRALGRRGETYLGICDDVDKWFRFNYERGAESKFDIR
;
A
#
# COMPACT_ATOMS: atom_id res chain seq x y z
N MET A 1 -12.27 14.42 -40.69
CA MET A 1 -12.05 13.01 -40.33
C MET A 1 -10.58 12.57 -40.56
N LYS A 2 -9.58 13.24 -39.95
CA LYS A 2 -8.16 12.80 -40.05
C LYS A 2 -7.37 12.96 -38.73
N TYR A 3 -7.92 13.68 -37.75
CA TYR A 3 -7.26 13.92 -36.46
C TYR A 3 -7.85 13.09 -35.30
N LEU A 4 -8.94 12.35 -35.53
CA LEU A 4 -9.66 11.62 -34.46
C LEU A 4 -8.93 10.35 -34.00
N LEU A 5 -7.94 9.87 -34.77
CA LEU A 5 -7.16 8.67 -34.43
C LEU A 5 -5.88 8.99 -33.64
N LEU A 6 -5.52 10.27 -33.46
CA LEU A 6 -4.26 10.65 -32.81
C LEU A 6 -4.41 10.94 -31.31
N VAL A 7 -5.64 10.96 -30.78
CA VAL A 7 -5.93 11.30 -29.37
C VAL A 7 -6.01 10.05 -28.48
N LEU A 8 -6.00 8.85 -29.06
CA LEU A 8 -6.18 7.58 -28.31
C LEU A 8 -4.85 6.96 -27.82
N SER A 9 -3.75 7.70 -27.78
CA SER A 9 -2.42 7.10 -27.57
C SER A 9 -1.76 7.38 -26.22
N VAL A 10 -2.35 8.14 -25.29
CA VAL A 10 -1.63 8.49 -24.04
C VAL A 10 -2.55 8.56 -22.82
N MET A 11 -3.04 7.40 -22.34
CA MET A 11 -3.47 7.25 -20.94
C MET A 11 -3.23 5.81 -20.45
N LEU A 12 -2.00 5.30 -20.56
CA LEU A 12 -1.56 4.16 -19.75
C LEU A 12 -0.92 4.72 -18.48
N PHE A 13 -1.73 5.20 -17.53
CA PHE A 13 -1.28 5.32 -16.15
C PHE A 13 -1.20 3.90 -15.60
N GLY A 14 -0.06 3.23 -15.81
CA GLY A 14 0.21 1.96 -15.14
C GLY A 14 0.09 2.16 -13.63
N CYS A 15 -0.54 1.23 -12.93
CA CYS A 15 -0.50 1.19 -11.47
C CYS A 15 0.97 1.22 -11.04
N ALA A 16 1.42 2.34 -10.46
CA ALA A 16 2.77 2.47 -9.95
C ALA A 16 2.89 1.61 -8.68
N GLN A 17 3.18 0.33 -8.87
CA GLN A 17 3.60 -0.55 -7.79
C GLN A 17 5.07 -0.23 -7.48
N THR A 18 5.36 0.15 -6.24
CA THR A 18 6.74 0.36 -5.80
C THR A 18 7.45 -0.99 -5.81
N PRO A 19 8.48 -1.20 -6.66
CA PRO A 19 9.19 -2.47 -6.69
C PRO A 19 9.97 -2.69 -5.39
N PRO A 20 10.19 -3.94 -4.97
CA PRO A 20 11.09 -4.25 -3.86
C PRO A 20 12.52 -3.77 -4.13
N PRO A 21 13.34 -3.54 -3.08
CA PRO A 21 14.76 -3.24 -3.24
C PRO A 21 15.49 -4.38 -3.94
N THR A 22 16.46 -4.03 -4.79
CA THR A 22 17.36 -5.02 -5.43
C THR A 22 18.62 -5.27 -4.60
N SER A 23 18.85 -4.49 -3.54
CA SER A 23 20.00 -4.62 -2.66
C SER A 23 19.88 -5.81 -1.73
N MET A 24 21.03 -6.39 -1.35
CA MET A 24 21.14 -7.43 -0.33
C MET A 24 21.34 -6.81 1.07
N ASN A 25 20.80 -5.61 1.29
CA ASN A 25 20.94 -4.84 2.53
C ASN A 25 19.63 -4.89 3.32
N THR A 26 19.66 -5.45 4.52
CA THR A 26 18.50 -5.55 5.41
C THR A 26 17.89 -4.18 5.75
N THR A 27 18.68 -3.11 5.82
CA THR A 27 18.19 -1.75 6.10
C THR A 27 17.24 -1.27 5.00
N ASP A 28 17.60 -1.50 3.74
CA ASP A 28 16.78 -1.07 2.59
C ASP A 28 15.44 -1.83 2.58
N TRP A 29 15.47 -3.13 2.91
CA TRP A 29 14.27 -3.96 3.02
C TRP A 29 13.38 -3.56 4.19
N GLN A 30 13.97 -3.20 5.33
CA GLN A 30 13.24 -2.66 6.47
C GLN A 30 12.56 -1.33 6.11
N SER A 31 13.29 -0.37 5.53
CA SER A 31 12.71 0.91 5.11
C SER A 31 11.60 0.73 4.07
N PHE A 32 11.78 -0.20 3.12
CA PHE A 32 10.74 -0.55 2.17
C PHE A 32 9.49 -1.10 2.85
N GLY A 33 9.63 -2.01 3.81
CA GLY A 33 8.52 -2.54 4.59
C GLY A 33 7.72 -1.44 5.30
N GLU A 34 8.44 -0.53 5.97
CA GLU A 34 7.84 0.61 6.66
C GLU A 34 7.08 1.52 5.69
N GLU A 35 7.70 1.89 4.56
CA GLU A 35 7.08 2.74 3.54
C GLU A 35 5.79 2.12 2.97
N MET A 36 5.81 0.81 2.68
CA MET A 36 4.64 0.11 2.15
C MET A 36 3.47 0.14 3.13
N ALA A 37 3.73 -0.06 4.42
CA ALA A 37 2.71 0.01 5.45
C ALA A 37 2.20 1.45 5.66
N LEU A 38 3.08 2.45 5.63
CA LEU A 38 2.71 3.88 5.70
C LEU A 38 1.83 4.32 4.51
N LYS A 39 1.99 3.68 3.34
CA LYS A 39 1.10 3.83 2.18
C LYS A 39 -0.22 3.05 2.29
N GLY A 40 -0.48 2.40 3.43
CA GLY A 40 -1.68 1.63 3.68
C GLY A 40 -1.76 0.29 2.94
N LYS A 41 -0.63 -0.23 2.41
CA LYS A 41 -0.59 -1.51 1.71
C LYS A 41 -0.63 -2.68 2.70
N THR A 42 -1.34 -3.74 2.35
CA THR A 42 -1.27 -5.01 3.10
C THR A 42 0.11 -5.66 2.94
N LYS A 43 0.48 -6.49 3.93
CA LYS A 43 1.77 -7.17 3.94
C LYS A 43 1.87 -8.09 2.74
N GLN A 44 2.92 -7.96 1.95
CA GLN A 44 3.18 -8.84 0.83
C GLN A 44 3.80 -10.13 1.35
N THR A 45 3.42 -11.25 0.73
CA THR A 45 4.08 -12.53 0.97
C THR A 45 5.46 -12.55 0.34
N GLU A 46 6.34 -13.43 0.83
CA GLU A 46 7.64 -13.66 0.21
C GLU A 46 7.52 -13.97 -1.29
N ALA A 47 6.56 -14.83 -1.68
CA ALA A 47 6.30 -15.18 -3.08
C ALA A 47 5.90 -13.96 -3.93
N SER A 48 5.05 -13.08 -3.40
CA SER A 48 4.64 -11.85 -4.10
C SER A 48 5.81 -10.87 -4.26
N LEU A 49 6.69 -10.77 -3.26
CA LEU A 49 7.91 -9.97 -3.34
C LEU A 49 8.92 -10.56 -4.34
N ALA A 50 9.07 -11.88 -4.36
CA ALA A 50 9.92 -12.58 -5.31
C ALA A 50 9.44 -12.38 -6.75
N GLU A 51 8.13 -12.51 -7.00
CA GLU A 51 7.52 -12.21 -8.30
C GLU A 51 7.77 -10.76 -8.73
N ALA A 52 7.51 -9.79 -7.83
CA ALA A 52 7.74 -8.38 -8.10
C ALA A 52 9.23 -8.04 -8.36
N ALA A 53 10.14 -8.81 -7.76
CA ALA A 53 11.58 -8.69 -7.97
C ALA A 53 12.10 -9.51 -9.17
N SER A 54 11.24 -10.26 -9.87
CA SER A 54 11.64 -11.24 -10.90
C SER A 54 12.72 -12.23 -10.40
N SER A 55 12.62 -12.60 -9.12
CA SER A 55 13.54 -13.49 -8.43
C SER A 55 12.84 -14.83 -8.11
N PRO A 56 13.55 -15.98 -8.11
CA PRO A 56 12.96 -17.25 -7.69
C PRO A 56 12.61 -17.30 -6.19
N SER A 57 13.27 -16.49 -5.35
CA SER A 57 13.04 -16.42 -3.90
C SER A 57 13.58 -15.10 -3.32
N ILE A 58 13.15 -14.75 -2.11
CA ILE A 58 13.75 -13.66 -1.33
C ILE A 58 14.56 -14.30 -0.19
N ASP A 59 15.74 -13.77 0.07
CA ASP A 59 16.55 -14.24 1.21
C ASP A 59 15.78 -14.04 2.53
N ALA A 60 15.89 -15.03 3.44
CA ALA A 60 15.11 -15.06 4.67
C ALA A 60 15.38 -13.85 5.58
N ASP A 61 16.62 -13.35 5.64
CA ASP A 61 16.97 -12.20 6.46
C ASP A 61 16.41 -10.91 5.86
N LEU A 62 16.36 -10.82 4.52
CA LEU A 62 15.75 -9.69 3.81
C LEU A 62 14.22 -9.66 4.00
N TYR A 63 13.56 -10.82 3.92
CA TYR A 63 12.12 -10.91 4.19
C TYR A 63 11.80 -10.63 5.66
N ALA A 64 12.63 -11.08 6.60
CA ALA A 64 12.50 -10.76 8.01
C ALA A 64 12.67 -9.25 8.28
N ALA A 65 13.63 -8.59 7.63
CA ALA A 65 13.84 -7.16 7.74
C ALA A 65 12.65 -6.36 7.18
N TYR A 66 12.13 -6.74 6.00
CA TYR A 66 10.88 -6.21 5.47
C TYR A 66 9.73 -6.36 6.46
N GLY A 67 9.59 -7.54 7.05
CA GLY A 67 8.56 -7.82 8.05
C GLY A 67 8.65 -6.89 9.25
N GLN A 68 9.84 -6.62 9.77
CA GLN A 68 10.06 -5.72 10.90
C GLN A 68 9.67 -4.28 10.58
N GLY A 69 10.13 -3.75 9.44
CA GLY A 69 9.77 -2.41 9.00
C GLY A 69 8.26 -2.28 8.76
N TYR A 70 7.65 -3.30 8.17
CA TYR A 70 6.20 -3.33 7.92
C TYR A 70 5.40 -3.17 9.22
N GLU A 71 5.76 -3.88 10.31
CA GLU A 71 5.04 -3.74 11.58
C GLU A 71 5.20 -2.34 12.20
N VAL A 72 6.36 -1.70 12.04
CA VAL A 72 6.59 -0.31 12.47
C VAL A 72 5.66 0.64 11.69
N GLY A 73 5.67 0.56 10.36
CA GLY A 73 4.82 1.41 9.53
C GLY A 73 3.32 1.13 9.73
N LYS A 74 2.94 -0.13 9.99
CA LYS A 74 1.55 -0.52 10.27
C LYS A 74 1.07 0.07 11.58
N THR A 75 1.90 0.04 12.62
CA THR A 75 1.59 0.67 13.91
C THR A 75 1.32 2.17 13.71
N GLN A 76 2.16 2.86 12.93
CA GLN A 76 1.98 4.28 12.61
C GLN A 76 0.71 4.52 11.79
N TYR A 77 0.49 3.76 10.70
CA TYR A 77 -0.68 3.91 9.84
C TYR A 77 -1.98 3.69 10.62
N CYS A 78 -2.06 2.64 11.45
CA CYS A 78 -3.24 2.30 12.23
C CYS A 78 -3.48 3.21 13.44
N SER A 79 -2.54 4.08 13.80
CA SER A 79 -2.74 5.13 14.80
C SER A 79 -3.53 6.34 14.26
N GLN A 80 -3.68 6.45 12.94
CA GLN A 80 -4.43 7.52 12.31
C GLN A 80 -5.92 7.45 12.62
N ASN A 81 -6.63 8.57 12.48
CA ASN A 81 -8.08 8.58 12.60
C ASN A 81 -8.73 7.99 11.33
N PRO A 82 -9.40 6.82 11.41
CA PRO A 82 -9.99 6.17 10.24
C PRO A 82 -11.09 7.01 9.57
N ARG A 83 -11.90 7.76 10.34
CA ARG A 83 -12.93 8.65 9.76
C ARG A 83 -12.32 9.76 8.93
N ALA A 84 -11.17 10.31 9.37
CA ALA A 84 -10.47 11.35 8.62
C ALA A 84 -9.87 10.79 7.32
N LEU A 85 -9.26 9.60 7.37
CA LEU A 85 -8.79 8.87 6.18
C LEU A 85 -9.92 8.67 5.16
N GLY A 86 -11.07 8.18 5.61
CA GLY A 86 -12.26 7.98 4.77
C GLY A 86 -12.74 9.28 4.11
N ARG A 87 -12.82 10.38 4.85
CA ARG A 87 -13.21 11.70 4.29
C ARG A 87 -12.26 12.21 3.21
N ARG A 88 -10.96 11.92 3.33
CA ARG A 88 -9.96 12.27 2.29
C ARG A 88 -10.16 11.44 1.02
N GLY A 89 -10.80 10.28 1.12
CA GLY A 89 -11.05 9.37 0.00
C GLY A 89 -9.83 8.54 -0.38
N GLU A 90 -8.87 8.38 0.55
CA GLU A 90 -7.75 7.46 0.37
C GLU A 90 -8.25 6.02 0.40
N THR A 91 -7.77 5.15 -0.48
CA THR A 91 -8.19 3.74 -0.49
C THR A 91 -7.69 3.00 0.76
N TYR A 92 -8.62 2.43 1.53
CA TYR A 92 -8.28 1.54 2.64
C TYR A 92 -8.26 0.07 2.18
N LEU A 93 -7.11 -0.59 2.37
CA LEU A 93 -6.86 -1.96 1.88
C LEU A 93 -6.99 -3.03 2.98
N GLY A 94 -7.43 -2.68 4.19
CA GLY A 94 -7.60 -3.63 5.28
C GLY A 94 -6.36 -3.86 6.14
N ILE A 95 -5.32 -3.03 6.02
CA ILE A 95 -4.07 -3.13 6.80
C ILE A 95 -4.28 -3.15 8.32
N CYS A 96 -5.37 -2.56 8.85
CA CYS A 96 -5.65 -2.46 10.28
C CYS A 96 -6.79 -3.38 10.75
N ASP A 97 -7.31 -4.27 9.90
CA ASP A 97 -8.49 -5.09 10.23
C ASP A 97 -8.23 -6.08 11.37
N ASP A 98 -6.97 -6.48 11.55
CA ASP A 98 -6.49 -7.32 12.65
C ASP A 98 -6.02 -6.52 13.88
N VAL A 99 -5.84 -5.20 13.75
CA VAL A 99 -5.40 -4.31 14.84
C VAL A 99 -6.60 -3.72 15.57
N ASP A 100 -7.56 -3.19 14.83
CA ASP A 100 -8.82 -2.65 15.35
C ASP A 100 -9.98 -3.06 14.44
N LYS A 101 -10.84 -3.94 14.96
CA LYS A 101 -12.04 -4.44 14.29
C LYS A 101 -13.02 -3.34 13.87
N TRP A 102 -12.93 -2.14 14.44
CA TRP A 102 -13.76 -0.99 14.09
C TRP A 102 -13.09 -0.02 13.11
N PHE A 103 -11.83 -0.23 12.72
CA PHE A 103 -11.09 0.69 11.86
C PHE A 103 -11.80 0.85 10.51
N ARG A 104 -12.11 -0.26 9.85
CA ARG A 104 -12.84 -0.30 8.57
C ARG A 104 -14.19 0.40 8.67
N PHE A 105 -15.00 0.02 9.66
CA PHE A 105 -16.33 0.61 9.87
C PHE A 105 -16.26 2.13 10.04
N ASN A 106 -15.31 2.63 10.84
CA ASN A 106 -15.11 4.06 11.02
C ASN A 106 -14.58 4.74 9.76
N TYR A 107 -13.72 4.08 9.00
CA TYR A 107 -13.24 4.57 7.71
C TYR A 107 -14.39 4.74 6.71
N GLU A 108 -15.25 3.73 6.57
CA GLU A 108 -16.40 3.72 5.67
C GLU A 108 -17.37 4.86 6.01
N ARG A 109 -17.69 5.05 7.31
CA ARG A 109 -18.50 6.19 7.76
C ARG A 109 -17.88 7.55 7.42
N GLY A 110 -16.55 7.64 7.45
CA GLY A 110 -15.84 8.84 7.01
C GLY A 110 -16.03 9.08 5.52
N ALA A 111 -15.88 8.03 4.70
CA ALA A 111 -16.05 8.10 3.25
C ALA A 111 -17.49 8.46 2.84
N GLU A 112 -18.50 7.86 3.50
CA GLU A 112 -19.92 8.16 3.28
C GLU A 112 -20.27 9.61 3.60
N SER A 113 -19.74 10.15 4.71
CA SER A 113 -20.01 11.54 5.12
C SER A 113 -19.55 12.60 4.10
N LYS A 114 -18.65 12.25 3.18
CA LYS A 114 -18.24 13.13 2.08
C LYS A 114 -19.38 13.39 1.08
N PHE A 115 -20.34 12.46 0.99
CA PHE A 115 -21.46 12.52 0.05
C PHE A 115 -22.73 13.16 0.64
N ASP A 116 -22.77 13.38 1.97
CA ASP A 116 -23.89 14.00 2.69
C ASP A 116 -23.82 15.55 2.72
N ILE A 117 -22.83 16.16 2.09
CA ILE A 117 -22.80 17.61 1.85
C ILE A 117 -23.62 17.89 0.58
N ARG A 118 -24.94 17.75 0.66
CA ARG A 118 -25.87 18.25 -0.36
C ARG A 118 -27.15 18.82 0.25
#